data_AF-A0A8J1JBP4-F1
#
_entry.id   AF-A0A8J1JBP4-F1
#
_cell.length_a   1.000
_cell.length_b   1.000
_cell.length_c   1.000
_cell.angle_alpha   90.00
_cell.angle_beta   90.00
_cell.angle_gamma   90.00
#
_symmetry.space_group_name_H-M   'P 1'
#
loop_
_entity.id
_entity.type
_entity.pdbx_description
1 polymer ?
#
loop_
_entity_poly.entity_id
_entity_poly.type
_entity_poly.pdbx_seq_one_letter_code
_entity_poly.pdbx_strand_id
1 'polypeptide(L)'
;MNVLLQLEQLNRETDPESGRVGVSLSESKSRFRSKSTFYPTHLRDNIVNMFQKNVETELSLLHETTSDLPSRNNLTMKEKRALNTLKNDHNIVIRKADKGGQIVILNKSDYVFEAHRQLSDRETYLPLEKSPLNIYASELDALLQEASSFNIIDDKLIAYIKKDTPKSAIFHHLPKIHKKERPPVGRPIIAGIGSLGENLCEFIDHFLQPLVLRLPSYLRDSGHLLHSLNNYQWNLPNLKWASIDVASLYSCIPHDLGLQAIEFHLNQYSTYDSNFITFLLKSIYFLLTHNFFYFDKKYYLQCRGTAMGAKFAPSYANLFLGWWEELHIYSENNHFSDNIQYYGRYIDDIIIIWSGTDEQFNDFIKHINTNNYNLQFTSEIHHTSINFLDITLSTFNHSVTSTIFRKECSANTLLEATSCHPRHSILNIPYSQFLRIRRICSEETEFMSQSTDLYYRLLDRGYPKKNIIKAFERAATVDRSSLFDRYKTCDSKKFKHKKNVHKKDNASLTCILTYSPQLNMIEKIINNNLTILKTDPILRQILNKGHRFVTRKTETLNFQEEEKIEDSR
;
A
#
# COMPACT_ATOMS: atom_id res chain seq x y z
N MET A 1 -21.88 -27.31 4.17
CA MET A 1 -21.64 -27.67 2.73
C MET A 1 -21.16 -26.50 1.84
N ASN A 2 -21.52 -25.23 2.12
CA ASN A 2 -21.18 -24.07 1.25
C ASN A 2 -19.72 -23.55 1.34
N VAL A 3 -19.06 -23.62 2.50
CA VAL A 3 -17.67 -23.11 2.66
C VAL A 3 -16.64 -24.05 2.02
N LEU A 4 -16.85 -25.37 2.11
CA LEU A 4 -16.02 -26.38 1.42
C LEU A 4 -16.11 -26.25 -0.11
N LEU A 5 -17.28 -25.87 -0.64
CA LEU A 5 -17.45 -25.57 -2.06
C LEU A 5 -16.67 -24.33 -2.50
N GLN A 6 -16.47 -23.33 -1.62
CA GLN A 6 -15.57 -22.20 -1.92
C GLN A 6 -14.12 -22.69 -2.05
N LEU A 7 -13.65 -23.60 -1.19
CA LEU A 7 -12.32 -24.22 -1.31
C LEU A 7 -12.17 -25.02 -2.61
N GLU A 8 -13.20 -25.77 -3.01
CA GLU A 8 -13.19 -26.53 -4.27
C GLU A 8 -13.23 -25.64 -5.53
N GLN A 9 -13.95 -24.52 -5.50
CA GLN A 9 -13.94 -23.53 -6.58
C GLN A 9 -12.62 -22.75 -6.64
N LEU A 10 -12.00 -22.47 -5.50
CA LEU A 10 -10.68 -21.85 -5.40
C LEU A 10 -9.56 -22.79 -5.90
N ASN A 11 -9.75 -24.11 -5.89
CA ASN A 11 -8.75 -25.06 -6.40
C ASN A 11 -8.59 -25.07 -7.94
N ARG A 12 -9.39 -24.30 -8.69
CA ARG A 12 -9.27 -24.27 -10.15
C ARG A 12 -8.41 -23.08 -10.62
N GLU A 13 -7.27 -23.45 -11.20
CA GLU A 13 -6.46 -22.72 -12.19
C GLU A 13 -5.23 -21.91 -11.73
N THR A 14 -4.25 -22.59 -11.09
CA THR A 14 -2.80 -22.38 -11.36
C THR A 14 -2.04 -23.69 -11.18
N ASP A 15 -1.22 -24.03 -12.18
CA ASP A 15 -0.59 -25.34 -12.47
C ASP A 15 -1.59 -26.52 -12.43
N PRO A 16 -2.01 -27.07 -13.59
CA PRO A 16 -3.07 -28.09 -13.68
C PRO A 16 -2.88 -29.33 -12.79
N GLU A 17 -1.68 -29.57 -12.25
CA GLU A 17 -1.36 -30.73 -11.43
C GLU A 17 -1.22 -30.46 -9.90
N SER A 18 -1.06 -29.21 -9.41
CA SER A 18 -0.72 -29.01 -7.97
C SER A 18 -1.35 -27.85 -7.19
N GLY A 19 -1.94 -26.83 -7.83
CA GLY A 19 -2.53 -25.69 -7.10
C GLY A 19 -1.54 -24.78 -6.34
N ARG A 20 -0.22 -25.02 -6.51
CA ARG A 20 0.87 -24.23 -5.90
C ARG A 20 1.12 -22.93 -6.68
N VAL A 21 1.59 -21.89 -6.01
CA VAL A 21 1.85 -20.55 -6.55
C VAL A 21 3.26 -20.08 -6.21
N GLY A 22 3.87 -19.23 -7.03
CA GLY A 22 5.17 -18.66 -6.68
C GLY A 22 5.72 -17.76 -7.77
N VAL A 23 6.69 -16.93 -7.41
CA VAL A 23 7.45 -16.14 -8.38
C VAL A 23 8.82 -16.75 -8.62
N SER A 24 9.23 -16.84 -9.88
CA SER A 24 10.58 -17.28 -10.21
C SER A 24 11.62 -16.26 -9.71
N LEU A 25 12.62 -16.75 -8.97
CA LEU A 25 13.75 -15.94 -8.52
C LEU A 25 14.55 -15.41 -9.71
N SER A 26 14.74 -16.22 -10.76
CA SER A 26 15.50 -15.83 -11.96
C SER A 26 14.83 -14.70 -12.73
N GLU A 27 13.50 -14.70 -12.82
CA GLU A 27 12.72 -13.63 -13.45
C GLU A 27 12.72 -12.34 -12.62
N SER A 28 12.85 -12.48 -11.29
CA SER A 28 12.83 -11.36 -10.34
C SER A 28 14.18 -10.66 -10.19
N LYS A 29 15.28 -11.21 -10.74
CA LYS A 29 16.64 -10.64 -10.63
C LYS A 29 16.78 -9.22 -11.15
N SER A 30 15.92 -8.77 -12.06
CA SER A 30 15.94 -7.40 -12.58
C SER A 30 15.32 -6.37 -11.64
N ARG A 31 14.44 -6.82 -10.73
CA ARG A 31 13.70 -5.97 -9.78
C ARG A 31 14.56 -5.55 -8.59
N PHE A 32 15.35 -6.48 -8.07
CA PHE A 32 16.14 -6.30 -6.84
C PHE A 32 17.59 -5.97 -7.17
N ARG A 33 17.80 -4.79 -7.74
CA ARG A 33 19.14 -4.27 -8.04
C ARG A 33 19.24 -2.82 -7.61
N SER A 34 20.40 -2.45 -7.11
CA SER A 34 20.76 -1.06 -6.87
C SER A 34 20.59 -0.26 -8.16
N LYS A 35 20.13 0.99 -8.03
CA LYS A 35 20.00 1.89 -9.17
C LYS A 35 21.36 2.01 -9.85
N SER A 36 21.37 1.84 -11.16
CA SER A 36 22.60 2.04 -11.93
C SER A 36 23.06 3.48 -11.77
N THR A 37 24.29 3.66 -11.27
CA THR A 37 25.02 4.92 -11.28
C THR A 37 25.87 5.08 -12.54
N PHE A 38 25.69 4.18 -13.52
CA PHE A 38 26.41 4.22 -14.78
C PHE A 38 26.21 5.58 -15.46
N TYR A 39 27.31 6.31 -15.55
CA TYR A 39 27.44 7.49 -16.37
C TYR A 39 28.52 7.18 -17.41
N PRO A 40 28.24 7.31 -18.72
CA PRO A 40 29.24 7.03 -19.74
C PRO A 40 30.38 8.04 -19.64
N THR A 41 31.53 7.62 -19.10
CA THR A 41 32.73 8.47 -18.94
C THR A 41 33.44 8.75 -20.27
N HIS A 42 33.25 7.87 -21.26
CA HIS A 42 33.80 7.99 -22.60
C HIS A 42 32.67 7.86 -23.62
N LEU A 43 31.96 8.96 -23.86
CA LEU A 43 31.07 9.06 -25.01
C LEU A 43 31.96 9.03 -26.26
N ARG A 44 31.85 7.96 -27.06
CA ARG A 44 32.65 7.79 -28.28
C ARG A 44 32.38 8.89 -29.33
N ASP A 45 31.28 9.62 -29.21
CA ASP A 45 30.80 10.57 -30.21
C ASP A 45 30.59 11.99 -29.64
N ASN A 46 31.15 12.98 -30.35
CA ASN A 46 30.84 14.41 -30.16
C ASN A 46 29.34 14.72 -30.23
N ILE A 47 28.54 13.85 -30.84
CA ILE A 47 27.10 13.98 -31.04
C ILE A 47 26.34 14.03 -29.71
N VAL A 48 26.66 13.14 -28.76
CA VAL A 48 25.96 13.08 -27.47
C VAL A 48 26.32 14.30 -26.60
N ASN A 49 27.59 14.69 -26.61
CA ASN A 49 28.06 15.91 -25.95
C ASN A 49 27.39 17.17 -26.53
N MET A 50 27.24 17.22 -27.87
CA MET A 50 26.56 18.34 -28.54
C MET A 50 25.07 18.40 -28.20
N PHE A 51 24.38 17.25 -28.21
CA PHE A 51 22.99 17.17 -27.75
C PHE A 51 22.84 17.66 -26.31
N GLN A 52 23.68 17.15 -25.39
CA GLN A 52 23.66 17.55 -23.99
C GLN A 52 23.88 19.06 -23.84
N LYS A 53 24.95 19.59 -24.44
CA LYS A 53 25.30 21.01 -24.35
C LYS A 53 24.18 21.92 -24.89
N ASN A 54 23.57 21.56 -26.02
CA ASN A 54 22.49 22.37 -26.60
C ASN A 54 21.24 22.34 -25.71
N VAL A 55 20.85 21.15 -25.23
CA VAL A 55 19.71 21.01 -24.32
C VAL A 55 19.96 21.78 -23.02
N GLU A 56 21.14 21.66 -22.41
CA GLU A 56 21.51 22.41 -21.19
C GLU A 56 21.51 23.92 -21.40
N THR A 57 21.98 24.40 -22.56
CA THR A 57 22.00 25.83 -22.89
C THR A 57 20.57 26.36 -23.08
N GLU A 58 19.73 25.67 -23.85
CA GLU A 58 18.33 26.06 -24.06
C GLU A 58 17.50 25.96 -22.77
N LEU A 59 17.77 24.97 -21.92
CA LEU A 59 17.14 24.86 -20.61
C LEU A 59 17.58 25.97 -19.66
N SER A 60 18.85 26.37 -19.69
CA SER A 60 19.35 27.52 -18.91
C SER A 60 18.66 28.82 -19.36
N LEU A 61 18.54 29.04 -20.68
CA LEU A 61 17.81 30.19 -21.22
C LEU A 61 16.32 30.16 -20.85
N LEU A 62 15.69 28.98 -20.92
CA LEU A 62 14.31 28.80 -20.47
C LEU A 62 14.19 29.12 -18.97
N HIS A 63 15.16 28.70 -18.16
CA HIS A 63 15.18 29.00 -16.74
C HIS A 63 15.28 30.51 -16.49
N GLU A 64 16.25 31.19 -17.11
CA GLU A 64 16.41 32.65 -17.01
C GLU A 64 15.11 33.38 -17.40
N THR A 65 14.57 33.07 -18.58
CA THR A 65 13.35 33.72 -19.10
C THR A 65 12.08 33.42 -18.30
N THR A 66 12.04 32.32 -17.54
CA THR A 66 10.88 31.94 -16.73
C THR A 66 11.05 32.18 -15.24
N SER A 67 12.28 32.42 -14.77
CA SER A 67 12.60 32.69 -13.37
C SER A 67 12.05 34.03 -12.88
N ASP A 68 11.99 35.03 -13.76
CA ASP A 68 11.43 36.36 -13.48
C ASP A 68 9.89 36.41 -13.59
N LEU A 69 9.24 35.36 -14.11
CA LEU A 69 7.79 35.29 -14.13
C LEU A 69 7.26 35.11 -12.70
N PRO A 70 6.19 35.82 -12.29
CA PRO A 70 5.61 35.64 -10.97
C PRO A 70 5.29 34.17 -10.74
N SER A 71 5.99 33.53 -9.79
CA SER A 71 5.68 32.16 -9.43
C SER A 71 4.21 32.11 -9.00
N ARG A 72 3.40 31.27 -9.66
CA ARG A 72 2.02 31.04 -9.23
C ARG A 72 2.08 30.25 -7.93
N ASN A 73 2.18 30.97 -6.82
CA ASN A 73 2.09 30.37 -5.52
C ASN A 73 0.62 30.11 -5.20
N ASN A 74 0.30 28.86 -4.88
CA ASN A 74 -1.03 28.50 -4.41
C ASN A 74 -1.26 28.86 -2.93
N LEU A 75 -0.26 29.44 -2.27
CA LEU A 75 -0.34 29.95 -0.89
C LEU A 75 -0.14 31.46 -0.86
N THR A 76 -1.01 32.12 -0.11
CA THR A 76 -0.89 33.54 0.25
C THR A 76 0.32 33.78 1.16
N MET A 77 0.80 35.02 1.22
CA MET A 77 1.87 35.39 2.17
C MET A 77 1.49 35.12 3.63
N LYS A 78 0.21 35.26 3.97
CA LYS A 78 -0.31 34.95 5.31
C LYS A 78 -0.20 33.46 5.62
N GLU A 79 -0.59 32.58 4.68
CA GLU A 79 -0.48 31.13 4.85
C GLU A 79 0.98 30.67 4.94
N LYS A 80 1.87 31.22 4.11
CA LYS A 80 3.32 30.92 4.22
C LYS A 80 3.89 31.30 5.57
N ARG A 81 3.56 32.50 6.08
CA ARG A 81 3.98 32.94 7.41
C ARG A 81 3.44 31.99 8.49
N ALA A 82 2.16 31.62 8.41
CA ALA A 82 1.56 30.68 9.35
C ALA A 82 2.24 29.30 9.32
N LEU A 83 2.54 28.77 8.13
CA LEU A 83 3.28 27.51 7.98
C LEU A 83 4.69 27.59 8.57
N ASN A 84 5.39 28.70 8.36
CA ASN A 84 6.71 28.92 8.97
C ASN A 84 6.62 29.02 10.51
N THR A 85 5.62 29.73 11.03
CA THR A 85 5.37 29.79 12.48
C THR A 85 5.11 28.40 13.06
N LEU A 86 4.25 27.60 12.42
CA LEU A 86 3.94 26.23 12.86
C LEU A 86 5.15 25.29 12.73
N LYS A 87 5.96 25.43 11.68
CA LYS A 87 7.19 24.63 11.48
C LYS A 87 8.21 24.87 12.59
N ASN A 88 8.33 26.13 13.02
CA ASN A 88 9.34 26.55 14.00
C ASN A 88 8.85 26.46 15.46
N ASP A 89 7.59 26.10 15.69
CA ASP A 89 7.07 25.87 17.03
C ASP A 89 7.49 24.48 17.54
N HIS A 90 8.46 24.46 18.44
CA HIS A 90 8.98 23.22 19.04
C HIS A 90 8.08 22.63 20.14
N ASN A 91 7.01 23.32 20.52
CA ASN A 91 6.04 22.83 21.52
C ASN A 91 4.91 22.02 20.90
N ILE A 92 4.82 21.95 19.57
CA ILE A 92 3.79 21.19 18.87
C ILE A 92 4.38 20.05 18.04
N VAL A 93 3.53 19.06 17.76
CA VAL A 93 3.80 17.97 16.82
C VAL A 93 2.65 17.92 15.82
N ILE A 94 3.00 17.98 14.53
CA ILE A 94 2.04 17.89 13.43
C ILE A 94 2.09 16.48 12.84
N ARG A 95 0.95 15.79 12.83
CA ARG A 95 0.81 14.43 12.29
C ARG A 95 -0.47 14.29 11.48
N LYS A 96 -0.48 13.32 10.57
CA LYS A 96 -1.73 12.87 9.95
C LYS A 96 -2.51 12.05 10.98
N ALA A 97 -3.83 12.23 11.00
CA ALA A 97 -4.71 11.37 11.75
C ALA A 97 -4.66 9.92 11.22
N ASP A 98 -4.87 8.96 12.11
CA ASP A 98 -4.89 7.54 11.78
C ASP A 98 -5.97 7.17 10.75
N LYS A 99 -7.14 7.82 10.84
CA LYS A 99 -8.30 7.64 9.94
C LYS A 99 -8.87 9.00 9.55
N GLY A 100 -9.52 9.06 8.39
CA GLY A 100 -10.20 10.25 7.90
C GLY A 100 -9.31 11.31 7.23
N GLY A 101 -7.98 11.16 7.26
CA GLY A 101 -7.05 12.00 6.50
C GLY A 101 -6.94 13.47 6.96
N GLN A 102 -7.37 13.76 8.19
CA GLN A 102 -7.17 15.05 8.85
C GLN A 102 -5.69 15.26 9.23
N ILE A 103 -5.31 16.52 9.43
CA ILE A 103 -4.05 16.93 10.03
C ILE A 103 -4.34 17.26 11.50
N VAL A 104 -3.54 16.72 12.41
CA VAL A 104 -3.66 16.91 13.86
C VAL A 104 -2.44 17.68 14.35
N ILE A 105 -2.70 18.75 15.09
CA ILE A 105 -1.69 19.52 15.83
C ILE A 105 -1.84 19.12 17.31
N LEU A 106 -0.78 18.61 17.91
CA LEU A 106 -0.75 18.17 19.30
C LEU A 106 0.30 18.95 20.07
N ASN A 107 0.09 19.13 21.38
CA ASN A 107 1.18 19.49 22.27
C ASN A 107 2.23 18.37 22.23
N LYS A 108 3.50 18.76 22.17
CA LYS A 108 4.63 17.82 22.12
C LYS A 108 4.69 16.95 23.38
N SER A 109 4.36 17.51 24.54
CA SER A 109 4.27 16.76 25.80
C SER A 109 3.28 15.59 25.70
N ASP A 110 2.09 15.84 25.17
CA ASP A 110 1.03 14.82 25.05
C ASP A 110 1.43 13.74 24.04
N TYR A 111 2.05 14.16 22.93
CA TYR A 111 2.57 13.24 21.92
C TYR A 111 3.66 12.32 22.48
N VAL A 112 4.61 12.87 23.24
CA VAL A 112 5.70 12.12 23.86
C VAL A 112 5.18 11.22 24.98
N PHE A 113 4.21 11.68 25.78
CA PHE A 113 3.56 10.88 26.81
C PHE A 113 2.89 9.64 26.23
N GLU A 114 2.09 9.79 25.16
CA GLU A 114 1.43 8.66 24.51
C GLU A 114 2.44 7.68 23.90
N ALA A 115 3.55 8.18 23.35
CA ALA A 115 4.62 7.32 22.85
C ALA A 115 5.26 6.50 23.98
N HIS A 116 5.59 7.11 25.11
CA HIS A 116 6.14 6.41 26.29
C HIS A 116 5.14 5.44 26.91
N ARG A 117 3.84 5.75 26.92
CA ARG A 117 2.79 4.80 27.34
C ARG A 117 2.89 3.50 26.54
N GLN A 118 3.02 3.58 25.22
CA GLN A 118 3.16 2.41 24.35
C GLN A 118 4.51 1.70 24.54
N LEU A 119 5.61 2.46 24.57
CA LEU A 119 6.97 1.92 24.71
C LEU A 119 7.30 1.38 26.10
N SER A 120 6.43 1.63 27.09
CA SER A 120 6.54 1.08 28.45
C SER A 120 6.07 -0.36 28.56
N ASP A 121 5.33 -0.88 27.57
CA ASP A 121 4.95 -2.29 27.50
C ASP A 121 6.18 -3.18 27.27
N ARG A 122 6.63 -3.84 28.34
CA ARG A 122 7.83 -4.69 28.34
C ARG A 122 7.64 -6.02 27.62
N GLU A 123 6.40 -6.43 27.37
CA GLU A 123 6.13 -7.63 26.57
C GLU A 123 6.39 -7.36 25.08
N THR A 124 6.15 -6.12 24.63
CA THR A 124 6.28 -5.74 23.23
C THR A 124 7.59 -5.02 22.95
N TYR A 125 8.10 -4.19 23.87
CA TYR A 125 9.26 -3.32 23.66
C TYR A 125 10.31 -3.40 24.77
N LEU A 126 11.57 -3.57 24.34
CA LEU A 126 12.74 -3.57 25.20
C LEU A 126 13.65 -2.37 24.87
N PRO A 127 13.94 -1.46 25.82
CA PRO A 127 14.88 -0.37 25.61
C PRO A 127 16.29 -0.93 25.53
N LEU A 128 17.08 -0.33 24.66
CA LEU A 128 18.48 -0.67 24.47
C LEU A 128 19.34 0.51 24.92
N GLU A 129 20.46 0.21 25.58
CA GLU A 129 21.42 1.23 26.04
C GLU A 129 22.12 1.93 24.88
N LYS A 130 22.40 1.17 23.80
CA LYS A 130 23.10 1.62 22.61
C LYS A 130 22.52 1.01 21.35
N SER A 131 22.85 1.60 20.21
CA SER A 131 22.46 1.07 18.91
C SER A 131 23.06 -0.33 18.68
N PRO A 132 22.24 -1.34 18.33
CA PRO A 132 22.73 -2.68 17.97
C PRO A 132 23.14 -2.78 16.50
N LEU A 133 23.09 -1.67 15.74
CA LEU A 133 23.18 -1.65 14.28
C LEU A 133 24.37 -2.45 13.72
N ASN A 134 25.57 -2.26 14.27
CA ASN A 134 26.77 -2.93 13.75
C ASN A 134 26.71 -4.45 13.94
N ILE A 135 26.22 -4.89 15.09
CA ILE A 135 26.05 -6.32 15.41
C ILE A 135 25.05 -6.93 14.43
N TYR A 136 23.88 -6.30 14.30
CA TYR A 136 22.82 -6.78 13.42
C TYR A 136 23.20 -6.73 11.94
N ALA A 137 24.02 -5.76 11.52
CA ALA A 137 24.56 -5.71 10.17
C ALA A 137 25.51 -6.88 9.89
N SER A 138 26.37 -7.25 10.84
CA SER A 138 27.23 -8.43 10.72
C SER A 138 26.44 -9.73 10.69
N GLU A 139 25.36 -9.84 11.47
CA GLU A 139 24.48 -11.01 11.45
C GLU A 139 23.69 -11.13 10.14
N LEU A 140 23.20 -10.02 9.59
CA LEU A 140 22.60 -9.99 8.26
C LEU A 140 23.61 -10.42 7.19
N ASP A 141 24.85 -9.95 7.29
CA ASP A 141 25.91 -10.34 6.37
C ASP A 141 26.18 -11.84 6.41
N ALA A 142 26.25 -12.43 7.60
CA ALA A 142 26.42 -13.87 7.77
C ALA A 142 25.26 -14.65 7.11
N LEU A 143 24.01 -14.23 7.33
CA LEU A 143 22.83 -14.83 6.71
C LEU A 143 22.91 -14.79 5.17
N LEU A 144 23.33 -13.66 4.59
CA LEU A 144 23.44 -13.49 3.14
C LEU A 144 24.59 -14.30 2.56
N GLN A 145 25.74 -14.36 3.25
CA GLN A 145 26.88 -15.18 2.82
C GLN A 145 26.55 -16.68 2.86
N GLU A 146 25.83 -17.13 3.89
CA GLU A 146 25.32 -18.51 3.95
C GLU A 146 24.47 -18.81 2.71
N ALA A 147 23.46 -17.98 2.42
CA ALA A 147 22.60 -18.16 1.25
C ALA A 147 23.37 -18.14 -0.09
N SER A 148 24.39 -17.29 -0.19
CA SER A 148 25.29 -17.23 -1.34
C SER A 148 26.08 -18.52 -1.53
N SER A 149 26.56 -19.13 -0.44
CA SER A 149 27.34 -20.38 -0.49
C SER A 149 26.51 -21.56 -1.04
N PHE A 150 25.18 -21.52 -0.85
CA PHE A 150 24.23 -22.48 -1.43
C PHE A 150 23.71 -22.07 -2.82
N ASN A 151 24.28 -21.03 -3.44
CA ASN A 151 23.87 -20.46 -4.73
C ASN A 151 22.38 -20.03 -4.78
N ILE A 152 21.81 -19.68 -3.62
CA ILE A 152 20.41 -19.23 -3.53
C ILE A 152 20.30 -17.79 -4.05
N ILE A 153 21.22 -16.93 -3.66
CA ILE A 153 21.25 -15.51 -4.03
C ILE A 153 22.57 -15.16 -4.73
N ASP A 154 22.59 -14.09 -5.53
CA ASP A 154 23.78 -13.60 -6.22
C ASP A 154 24.28 -12.27 -5.61
N ASP A 155 25.53 -11.90 -5.93
CA ASP A 155 26.18 -10.69 -5.41
C ASP A 155 25.38 -9.41 -5.67
N LYS A 156 24.63 -9.37 -6.77
CA LYS A 156 23.80 -8.20 -7.12
C LYS A 156 22.62 -8.06 -6.18
N LEU A 157 22.01 -9.18 -5.81
CA LEU A 157 20.96 -9.20 -4.81
C LEU A 157 21.51 -8.91 -3.42
N ILE A 158 22.68 -9.43 -3.05
CA ILE A 158 23.37 -9.10 -1.80
C ILE A 158 23.63 -7.60 -1.71
N ALA A 159 24.17 -6.98 -2.77
CA ALA A 159 24.42 -5.54 -2.84
C ALA A 159 23.13 -4.70 -2.86
N TYR A 160 22.00 -5.25 -3.26
CA TYR A 160 20.70 -4.60 -3.13
C TYR A 160 20.17 -4.69 -1.69
N ILE A 161 20.26 -5.85 -1.05
CA ILE A 161 19.78 -6.05 0.33
C ILE A 161 20.63 -5.23 1.30
N LYS A 162 21.95 -5.33 1.17
CA LYS A 162 22.90 -4.53 1.94
C LYS A 162 22.79 -3.06 1.56
N LYS A 163 22.83 -2.20 2.57
CA LYS A 163 23.05 -0.78 2.40
C LYS A 163 24.39 -0.43 2.98
N ASP A 164 25.15 0.41 2.29
CA ASP A 164 26.46 0.86 2.76
C ASP A 164 26.35 1.64 4.07
N THR A 165 25.30 2.46 4.21
CA THR A 165 25.06 3.33 5.37
C THR A 165 23.60 3.25 5.84
N PRO A 166 23.23 2.16 6.55
CA PRO A 166 21.86 2.00 7.04
C PRO A 166 21.52 3.02 8.13
N LYS A 167 20.35 3.66 8.01
CA LYS A 167 19.80 4.58 9.02
C LYS A 167 19.09 3.79 10.13
N SER A 168 19.01 4.37 11.34
CA SER A 168 18.14 3.81 12.37
C SER A 168 16.67 4.06 11.99
N ALA A 169 15.82 3.05 12.18
CA ALA A 169 14.38 3.25 12.01
C ALA A 169 13.84 4.21 13.09
N ILE A 170 12.80 4.98 12.77
CA ILE A 170 12.24 5.98 13.68
C ILE A 170 10.82 5.60 14.08
N PHE A 171 10.55 5.58 15.39
CA PHE A 171 9.18 5.45 15.89
C PHE A 171 8.44 6.78 15.79
N HIS A 172 7.19 6.70 15.35
CA HIS A 172 6.21 7.76 15.50
C HIS A 172 4.83 7.15 15.66
N HIS A 173 3.84 7.95 16.05
CA HIS A 173 2.47 7.45 16.10
C HIS A 173 1.48 8.36 15.38
N LEU A 174 0.39 7.75 14.90
CA LEU A 174 -0.72 8.42 14.24
C LEU A 174 -1.88 8.59 15.24
N PRO A 175 -2.36 9.82 15.50
CA PRO A 175 -3.44 10.05 16.46
C PRO A 175 -4.78 9.44 16.00
N LYS A 176 -5.40 8.61 16.84
CA LYS A 176 -6.72 8.00 16.60
C LYS A 176 -7.86 8.93 17.04
N ILE A 177 -8.05 10.04 16.33
CA ILE A 177 -9.06 11.06 16.66
C ILE A 177 -10.52 10.57 16.63
N HIS A 178 -10.77 9.44 15.97
CA HIS A 178 -12.09 8.77 15.88
C HIS A 178 -12.45 7.98 17.14
N LYS A 179 -11.52 7.85 18.10
CA LYS A 179 -11.78 7.27 19.43
C LYS A 179 -12.11 8.39 20.42
N LYS A 180 -12.66 8.06 21.59
CA LYS A 180 -13.18 9.06 22.55
C LYS A 180 -12.09 9.66 23.44
N GLU A 181 -10.96 8.98 23.62
CA GLU A 181 -9.86 9.34 24.51
C GLU A 181 -9.18 10.64 24.07
N ARG A 182 -8.84 11.51 25.03
CA ARG A 182 -8.16 12.79 24.81
C ARG A 182 -7.08 13.00 25.91
N PRO A 183 -5.80 13.26 25.56
CA PRO A 183 -5.21 13.25 24.23
C PRO A 183 -5.43 11.92 23.47
N PRO A 184 -5.52 11.95 22.14
CA PRO A 184 -5.86 10.77 21.36
C PRO A 184 -4.79 9.69 21.49
N VAL A 185 -5.21 8.44 21.69
CA VAL A 185 -4.32 7.28 21.61
C VAL A 185 -3.67 7.17 20.23
N GLY A 186 -2.41 6.73 20.19
CA GLY A 186 -1.63 6.65 18.96
C GLY A 186 -1.70 5.26 18.32
N ARG A 187 -1.59 5.18 16.99
CA ARG A 187 -1.18 3.96 16.28
C ARG A 187 0.35 3.97 16.11
N PRO A 188 1.11 3.04 16.69
CA PRO A 188 2.57 3.00 16.53
C PRO A 188 2.95 2.71 15.09
N ILE A 189 3.96 3.40 14.58
CA ILE A 189 4.55 3.20 13.26
C ILE A 189 6.07 3.27 13.37
N ILE A 190 6.75 2.28 12.80
CA ILE A 190 8.20 2.25 12.69
C ILE A 190 8.56 2.61 11.25
N ALA A 191 9.10 3.81 11.06
CA ALA A 191 9.57 4.28 9.76
C ALA A 191 10.96 3.67 9.46
N GLY A 192 10.97 2.58 8.70
CA GLY A 192 12.19 1.87 8.29
C GLY A 192 12.84 2.37 7.00
N ILE A 193 12.51 3.57 6.52
CA ILE A 193 13.11 4.10 5.28
C ILE A 193 14.60 4.32 5.50
N GLY A 194 15.45 3.73 4.65
CA GLY A 194 16.89 3.78 4.82
C GLY A 194 17.44 2.75 5.83
N SER A 195 16.59 1.98 6.53
CA SER A 195 17.07 1.07 7.57
C SER A 195 17.68 -0.24 7.04
N LEU A 196 18.34 -0.95 7.96
CA LEU A 196 19.05 -2.21 7.71
C LEU A 196 18.17 -3.26 7.01
N GLY A 197 16.94 -3.46 7.50
CA GLY A 197 16.02 -4.49 6.98
C GLY A 197 15.15 -4.05 5.81
N GLU A 198 15.19 -2.79 5.36
CA GLU A 198 14.18 -2.25 4.43
C GLU A 198 14.10 -3.02 3.09
N ASN A 199 15.26 -3.31 2.50
CA ASN A 199 15.35 -3.96 1.20
C ASN A 199 15.10 -5.47 1.33
N LEU A 200 15.49 -6.07 2.45
CA LEU A 200 15.11 -7.45 2.77
C LEU A 200 13.60 -7.58 2.94
N CYS A 201 12.93 -6.63 3.61
CA CYS A 201 11.47 -6.63 3.72
C CYS A 201 10.79 -6.57 2.35
N GLU A 202 11.30 -5.75 1.42
CA GLU A 202 10.77 -5.67 0.05
C GLU A 202 10.96 -6.98 -0.71
N PHE A 203 12.13 -7.60 -0.56
CA PHE A 203 12.44 -8.89 -1.16
C PHE A 203 11.50 -9.98 -0.65
N ILE A 204 11.36 -10.11 0.67
CA ILE A 204 10.49 -11.12 1.30
C ILE A 204 9.03 -10.92 0.90
N ASP A 205 8.52 -9.69 0.95
CA ASP A 205 7.13 -9.40 0.59
C ASP A 205 6.80 -9.90 -0.82
N HIS A 206 7.68 -9.67 -1.79
CA HIS A 206 7.48 -10.11 -3.18
C HIS A 206 7.25 -11.62 -3.32
N PHE A 207 7.88 -12.46 -2.50
CA PHE A 207 7.70 -13.91 -2.55
C PHE A 207 6.52 -14.41 -1.71
N LEU A 208 6.08 -13.65 -0.70
CA LEU A 208 4.90 -13.98 0.12
C LEU A 208 3.58 -13.55 -0.54
N GLN A 209 3.56 -12.46 -1.32
CA GLN A 209 2.36 -11.90 -1.93
C GLN A 209 1.53 -12.93 -2.75
N PRO A 210 2.11 -13.81 -3.59
CA PRO A 210 1.32 -14.83 -4.29
C PRO A 210 0.55 -15.76 -3.35
N LEU A 211 1.12 -16.09 -2.19
CA LEU A 211 0.48 -16.95 -1.19
C LEU A 211 -0.69 -16.22 -0.51
N VAL A 212 -0.55 -14.92 -0.25
CA VAL A 212 -1.63 -14.07 0.29
C VAL A 212 -2.81 -14.03 -0.66
N LEU A 213 -2.55 -13.80 -1.96
CA LEU A 213 -3.58 -13.72 -3.00
C LEU A 213 -4.31 -15.07 -3.22
N ARG A 214 -3.70 -16.18 -2.80
CA ARG A 214 -4.30 -17.52 -2.87
C ARG A 214 -5.32 -17.76 -1.76
N LEU A 215 -5.20 -17.07 -0.61
CA LEU A 215 -6.01 -17.35 0.57
C LEU A 215 -7.52 -17.28 0.24
N PRO A 216 -8.32 -18.26 0.68
CA PRO A 216 -9.76 -18.30 0.39
C PRO A 216 -10.52 -17.07 0.88
N SER A 217 -10.13 -16.56 2.04
CA SER A 217 -10.72 -15.39 2.68
C SER A 217 -10.28 -14.07 2.06
N TYR A 218 -9.27 -14.04 1.18
CA TYR A 218 -8.63 -12.79 0.79
C TYR A 218 -9.57 -11.82 0.06
N LEU A 219 -9.73 -10.62 0.64
CA LEU A 219 -10.34 -9.48 0.00
C LEU A 219 -9.29 -8.45 -0.39
N ARG A 220 -9.27 -8.09 -1.68
CA ARG A 220 -8.38 -7.04 -2.20
C ARG A 220 -8.82 -5.63 -1.84
N ASP A 221 -10.12 -5.36 -1.98
CA ASP A 221 -10.74 -4.06 -1.77
C ASP A 221 -12.27 -4.24 -1.79
N SER A 222 -13.02 -3.17 -1.48
CA SER A 222 -14.48 -3.19 -1.45
C SER A 222 -15.12 -3.52 -2.81
N GLY A 223 -14.43 -3.21 -3.92
CA GLY A 223 -14.91 -3.60 -5.25
C GLY A 223 -14.80 -5.10 -5.50
N HIS A 224 -13.77 -5.75 -4.94
CA HIS A 224 -13.66 -7.21 -4.93
C HIS A 224 -14.80 -7.84 -4.12
N LEU A 225 -15.07 -7.32 -2.92
CA LEU A 225 -16.19 -7.78 -2.10
C LEU A 225 -17.53 -7.66 -2.85
N LEU A 226 -17.83 -6.49 -3.41
CA LEU A 226 -19.06 -6.29 -4.19
C LEU A 226 -19.15 -7.25 -5.39
N HIS A 227 -18.04 -7.56 -6.05
CA HIS A 227 -18.02 -8.55 -7.12
C HIS A 227 -18.36 -9.95 -6.59
N SER A 228 -17.72 -10.38 -5.50
CA SER A 228 -17.97 -11.68 -4.86
C SER A 228 -19.42 -11.83 -4.41
N LEU A 229 -20.02 -10.78 -3.83
CA LEU A 229 -21.41 -10.78 -3.36
C LEU A 229 -22.41 -10.84 -4.52
N ASN A 230 -22.15 -10.18 -5.65
CA ASN A 230 -23.03 -10.23 -6.82
C ASN A 230 -23.11 -11.63 -7.45
N ASN A 231 -22.06 -12.45 -7.29
CA ASN A 231 -22.01 -13.81 -7.84
C ASN A 231 -22.63 -14.85 -6.90
N TYR A 232 -22.98 -14.47 -5.67
CA TYR A 232 -23.47 -15.40 -4.65
C TYR A 232 -25.00 -15.59 -4.78
N GLN A 233 -25.46 -16.83 -4.74
CA GLN A 233 -26.88 -17.15 -4.68
C GLN A 233 -27.35 -17.16 -3.23
N TRP A 234 -28.27 -16.27 -2.92
CA TRP A 234 -28.68 -15.99 -1.56
C TRP A 234 -29.86 -16.86 -1.12
N ASN A 235 -29.70 -17.63 -0.03
CA ASN A 235 -30.82 -18.29 0.66
C ASN A 235 -31.35 -17.37 1.77
N LEU A 236 -32.46 -16.67 1.51
CA LEU A 236 -32.76 -15.37 2.12
C LEU A 236 -33.81 -15.22 3.23
N PRO A 237 -34.32 -16.25 3.94
CA PRO A 237 -35.24 -15.92 5.02
C PRO A 237 -34.56 -15.27 6.24
N ASN A 238 -33.28 -15.53 6.53
CA ASN A 238 -32.68 -15.25 7.86
C ASN A 238 -31.19 -14.81 7.86
N LEU A 239 -30.68 -14.19 6.78
CA LEU A 239 -29.26 -13.79 6.74
C LEU A 239 -28.99 -12.54 7.59
N LYS A 240 -27.92 -12.60 8.37
CA LYS A 240 -27.39 -11.50 9.17
C LYS A 240 -26.00 -11.13 8.69
N TRP A 241 -25.68 -9.86 8.80
CA TRP A 241 -24.35 -9.35 8.55
C TRP A 241 -23.56 -9.33 9.84
N ALA A 242 -22.35 -9.87 9.83
CA ALA A 242 -21.43 -9.74 10.94
C ALA A 242 -20.10 -9.16 10.46
N SER A 243 -19.52 -8.29 11.28
CA SER A 243 -18.15 -7.80 11.11
C SER A 243 -17.36 -8.24 12.32
N ILE A 244 -16.15 -8.76 12.08
CA ILE A 244 -15.21 -9.14 13.12
C ILE A 244 -13.92 -8.36 12.89
N ASP A 245 -13.39 -7.74 13.95
CA ASP A 245 -12.11 -7.03 13.98
C ASP A 245 -11.12 -7.80 14.85
N VAL A 246 -9.93 -8.06 14.30
CA VAL A 246 -8.83 -8.70 15.02
C VAL A 246 -8.02 -7.65 15.76
N ALA A 247 -8.12 -7.66 17.09
CA ALA A 247 -7.50 -6.65 17.93
C ALA A 247 -5.97 -6.68 17.81
N SER A 248 -5.39 -5.53 17.44
CA SER A 248 -3.93 -5.30 17.48
C SER A 248 -3.10 -6.33 16.71
N LEU A 249 -3.64 -6.87 15.60
CA LEU A 249 -3.08 -7.98 14.83
C LEU A 249 -1.55 -7.97 14.72
N TYR A 250 -0.97 -6.91 14.14
CA TYR A 250 0.47 -6.85 13.90
C TYR A 250 1.33 -6.99 15.17
N SER A 251 0.92 -6.42 16.29
CA SER A 251 1.67 -6.46 17.55
C SER A 251 1.44 -7.73 18.37
N CYS A 252 0.40 -8.50 18.06
CA CYS A 252 0.01 -9.67 18.86
C CYS A 252 0.59 -10.98 18.36
N ILE A 253 0.99 -11.08 17.08
CA ILE A 253 1.48 -12.34 16.47
C ILE A 253 2.76 -12.81 17.19
N PRO A 254 2.74 -13.97 17.85
CA PRO A 254 3.95 -14.59 18.39
C PRO A 254 4.90 -14.99 17.25
N HIS A 255 6.20 -14.74 17.40
CA HIS A 255 7.16 -14.95 16.30
C HIS A 255 7.25 -16.42 15.88
N ASP A 256 7.21 -17.34 16.83
CA ASP A 256 7.22 -18.79 16.65
C ASP A 256 5.99 -19.26 15.85
N LEU A 257 4.79 -18.91 16.31
CA LEU A 257 3.54 -19.28 15.61
C LEU A 257 3.44 -18.62 14.24
N GLY A 258 3.90 -17.37 14.12
CA GLY A 258 3.93 -16.68 12.84
C GLY A 258 4.92 -17.32 11.86
N LEU A 259 6.09 -17.78 12.30
CA LEU A 259 7.02 -18.54 11.45
C LEU A 259 6.42 -19.89 11.05
N GLN A 260 5.76 -20.58 11.97
CA GLN A 260 5.07 -21.84 11.68
C GLN A 260 3.99 -21.66 10.60
N ALA A 261 3.20 -20.59 10.69
CA ALA A 261 2.19 -20.27 9.69
C ALA A 261 2.80 -19.99 8.30
N ILE A 262 3.91 -19.26 8.25
CA ILE A 262 4.61 -18.99 6.99
C ILE A 262 5.21 -20.27 6.40
N GLU A 263 5.86 -21.07 7.23
CA GLU A 263 6.44 -22.36 6.83
C GLU A 263 5.35 -23.29 6.25
N PHE A 264 4.19 -23.37 6.91
CA PHE A 264 3.04 -24.10 6.41
C PHE A 264 2.66 -23.68 4.99
N HIS A 265 2.48 -22.38 4.75
CA HIS A 265 2.08 -21.91 3.42
C HIS A 265 3.20 -22.06 2.37
N LEU A 266 4.45 -21.87 2.74
CA LEU A 266 5.60 -22.07 1.85
C LEU A 266 5.69 -23.54 1.41
N ASN A 267 5.60 -24.47 2.35
CA ASN A 267 5.73 -25.90 2.05
C ASN A 267 4.53 -26.44 1.26
N GLN A 268 3.31 -26.08 1.66
CA GLN A 268 2.10 -26.61 1.05
C GLN A 268 1.75 -25.96 -0.28
N TYR A 269 1.94 -24.65 -0.40
CA TYR A 269 1.34 -23.88 -1.50
C TYR A 269 2.33 -23.08 -2.33
N SER A 270 3.62 -23.00 -1.97
CA SER A 270 4.59 -22.29 -2.80
C SER A 270 5.23 -23.19 -3.84
N THR A 271 5.68 -22.69 -4.99
CA THR A 271 6.51 -23.47 -5.95
C THR A 271 8.00 -23.43 -5.61
N TYR A 272 8.37 -22.98 -4.41
CA TYR A 272 9.76 -22.76 -4.02
C TYR A 272 10.42 -24.05 -3.57
N ASP A 273 11.74 -24.17 -3.81
CA ASP A 273 12.54 -25.28 -3.30
C ASP A 273 12.89 -25.11 -1.82
N SER A 274 13.26 -26.20 -1.16
CA SER A 274 13.51 -26.25 0.29
C SER A 274 14.64 -25.32 0.75
N ASN A 275 15.68 -25.11 -0.08
CA ASN A 275 16.78 -24.21 0.28
C ASN A 275 16.31 -22.76 0.29
N PHE A 276 15.54 -22.36 -0.74
CA PHE A 276 14.96 -21.03 -0.79
C PHE A 276 13.94 -20.79 0.32
N ILE A 277 13.08 -21.77 0.63
CA ILE A 277 12.15 -21.70 1.76
C ILE A 277 12.91 -21.48 3.08
N THR A 278 13.98 -22.24 3.32
CA THR A 278 14.81 -22.09 4.52
C THR A 278 15.42 -20.69 4.61
N PHE A 279 15.91 -20.15 3.50
CA PHE A 279 16.42 -18.78 3.44
C PHE A 279 15.35 -17.73 3.74
N LEU A 280 14.14 -17.88 3.19
CA LEU A 280 13.01 -16.98 3.47
C LEU A 280 12.64 -17.01 4.96
N LEU A 281 12.54 -18.20 5.57
CA LEU A 281 12.22 -18.35 6.99
C LEU A 281 13.27 -17.72 7.90
N LYS A 282 14.56 -18.00 7.65
CA LYS A 282 15.67 -17.36 8.39
C LYS A 282 15.67 -15.83 8.24
N SER A 283 15.37 -15.33 7.03
CA SER A 283 15.26 -13.90 6.77
C SER A 283 14.08 -13.25 7.50
N ILE A 284 12.93 -13.92 7.54
CA ILE A 284 11.76 -13.45 8.29
C ILE A 284 12.06 -13.44 9.80
N TYR A 285 12.68 -14.51 10.32
CA TYR A 285 13.11 -14.56 11.72
C TYR A 285 14.06 -13.40 12.06
N PHE A 286 15.05 -13.14 11.21
CA PHE A 286 15.95 -11.99 11.36
C PHE A 286 15.15 -10.67 11.42
N LEU A 287 14.25 -10.43 10.45
CA LEU A 287 13.44 -9.21 10.42
C LEU A 287 12.54 -9.03 11.65
N LEU A 288 12.02 -10.12 12.21
CA LEU A 288 11.16 -10.09 13.40
C LEU A 288 11.95 -9.81 14.68
N THR A 289 13.15 -10.39 14.81
CA THR A 289 13.97 -10.34 16.04
C THR A 289 14.96 -9.18 16.09
N HIS A 290 15.24 -8.54 14.95
CA HIS A 290 16.21 -7.44 14.81
C HIS A 290 15.54 -6.09 14.52
N ASN A 291 14.26 -5.98 14.83
CA ASN A 291 13.47 -4.78 14.59
C ASN A 291 13.70 -3.73 15.70
N PHE A 292 14.83 -3.03 15.59
CA PHE A 292 15.17 -1.92 16.48
C PHE A 292 14.87 -0.57 15.86
N PHE A 293 14.56 0.40 16.70
CA PHE A 293 14.24 1.76 16.29
C PHE A 293 14.63 2.79 17.37
N TYR A 294 14.56 4.06 17.01
CA TYR A 294 14.91 5.19 17.85
C TYR A 294 13.70 6.06 18.15
N PHE A 295 13.56 6.46 19.41
CA PHE A 295 12.59 7.44 19.87
C PHE A 295 13.13 8.18 21.08
N ASP A 296 12.94 9.50 21.12
CA ASP A 296 13.24 10.34 22.30
C ASP A 296 14.61 10.01 22.94
N LYS A 297 15.66 10.03 22.11
CA LYS A 297 17.05 9.77 22.52
C LYS A 297 17.36 8.36 23.03
N LYS A 298 16.44 7.41 22.85
CA LYS A 298 16.62 6.02 23.27
C LYS A 298 16.37 5.07 22.11
N TYR A 299 17.08 3.94 22.14
CA TYR A 299 16.85 2.82 21.26
C TYR A 299 15.88 1.84 21.91
N TYR A 300 15.07 1.18 21.09
CA TYR A 300 14.14 0.14 21.50
C TYR A 300 14.20 -1.00 20.51
N LEU A 301 13.95 -2.22 21.00
CA LEU A 301 13.74 -3.43 20.23
C LEU A 301 12.29 -3.86 20.36
N GLN A 302 11.63 -4.18 19.26
CA GLN A 302 10.33 -4.83 19.30
C GLN A 302 10.52 -6.35 19.47
N CYS A 303 10.01 -6.89 20.56
CA CYS A 303 10.19 -8.31 20.94
C CYS A 303 9.01 -9.20 20.55
N ARG A 304 7.86 -8.61 20.21
CA ARG A 304 6.64 -9.35 19.84
C ARG A 304 5.94 -8.70 18.65
N GLY A 305 5.31 -9.53 17.82
CA GLY A 305 4.64 -9.08 16.60
C GLY A 305 5.63 -8.59 15.54
N THR A 306 5.12 -7.83 14.58
CA THR A 306 5.90 -7.22 13.50
C THR A 306 5.73 -5.71 13.49
N ALA A 307 6.74 -5.00 12.97
CA ALA A 307 6.69 -3.54 12.84
C ALA A 307 5.54 -3.11 11.93
N MET A 308 4.62 -2.30 12.45
CA MET A 308 3.71 -1.52 11.62
C MET A 308 4.54 -0.52 10.80
N GLY A 309 4.64 -0.75 9.49
CA GLY A 309 5.49 0.04 8.58
C GLY A 309 6.52 -0.80 7.80
N ALA A 310 6.78 -2.05 8.23
CA ALA A 310 7.60 -2.97 7.45
C ALA A 310 6.84 -3.46 6.19
N LYS A 311 7.55 -3.53 5.05
CA LYS A 311 6.92 -3.87 3.76
C LYS A 311 6.27 -5.26 3.74
N PHE A 312 6.87 -6.25 4.39
CA PHE A 312 6.37 -7.62 4.45
C PHE A 312 5.30 -7.85 5.52
N ALA A 313 5.12 -6.92 6.47
CA ALA A 313 4.22 -7.10 7.61
C ALA A 313 2.78 -7.43 7.19
N PRO A 314 2.16 -6.76 6.17
CA PRO A 314 0.83 -7.11 5.72
C PRO A 314 0.74 -8.55 5.19
N SER A 315 1.74 -9.01 4.43
CA SER A 315 1.77 -10.39 3.94
C SER A 315 1.92 -11.39 5.07
N TYR A 316 2.81 -11.11 6.02
CA TYR A 316 3.01 -11.93 7.22
C TYR A 316 1.72 -12.07 8.03
N ALA A 317 1.04 -10.96 8.32
CA ALA A 317 -0.21 -10.96 9.07
C ALA A 317 -1.35 -11.69 8.33
N ASN A 318 -1.46 -11.50 7.02
CA ASN A 318 -2.47 -12.20 6.21
C ASN A 318 -2.26 -13.71 6.19
N LEU A 319 -1.01 -14.16 6.06
CA LEU A 319 -0.67 -15.58 6.05
C LEU A 319 -0.83 -16.22 7.44
N PHE A 320 -0.52 -15.49 8.50
CA PHE A 320 -0.80 -15.96 9.86
C PHE A 320 -2.29 -16.21 10.09
N LEU A 321 -3.14 -15.24 9.74
CA LEU A 321 -4.60 -15.43 9.81
C LEU A 321 -5.09 -16.46 8.82
N GLY A 322 -4.50 -16.56 7.62
CA GLY A 322 -4.84 -17.58 6.63
C GLY A 322 -4.63 -19.00 7.16
N TRP A 323 -3.48 -19.25 7.80
CA TRP A 323 -3.21 -20.51 8.47
C TRP A 323 -4.17 -20.77 9.64
N TRP A 324 -4.43 -19.76 10.47
CA TRP A 324 -5.41 -19.87 11.55
C TRP A 324 -6.82 -20.19 11.02
N GLU A 325 -7.23 -19.57 9.91
CA GLU A 325 -8.51 -19.81 9.23
C GLU A 325 -8.60 -21.24 8.70
N GLU A 326 -7.53 -21.79 8.13
CA GLU A 326 -7.48 -23.19 7.70
C GLU A 326 -7.73 -24.15 8.88
N LEU A 327 -7.21 -23.83 10.06
CA LEU A 327 -7.36 -24.66 11.26
C LEU A 327 -8.71 -24.52 11.99
N HIS A 328 -9.37 -23.36 11.90
CA HIS A 328 -10.55 -23.05 12.74
C HIS A 328 -11.82 -22.74 11.95
N ILE A 329 -11.70 -22.07 10.80
CA ILE A 329 -12.84 -21.65 9.98
C ILE A 329 -13.16 -22.72 8.94
N TYR A 330 -12.14 -23.20 8.25
CA TYR A 330 -12.23 -24.15 7.14
C TYR A 330 -12.02 -25.61 7.56
N SER A 331 -11.74 -25.85 8.83
CA SER A 331 -11.58 -27.19 9.39
C SER A 331 -12.90 -27.95 9.40
N GLU A 332 -12.84 -29.26 9.13
CA GLU A 332 -13.99 -30.17 9.19
C GLU A 332 -14.61 -30.24 10.59
N ASN A 333 -13.82 -29.92 11.63
CA ASN A 333 -14.28 -29.91 13.02
C ASN A 333 -15.03 -28.62 13.40
N ASN A 334 -15.15 -27.65 12.50
CA ASN A 334 -15.90 -26.42 12.78
C ASN A 334 -17.41 -26.68 12.75
N HIS A 335 -18.00 -26.87 13.93
CA HIS A 335 -19.45 -27.06 14.10
C HIS A 335 -20.31 -25.86 13.67
N PHE A 336 -19.70 -24.69 13.45
CA PHE A 336 -20.38 -23.49 12.98
C PHE A 336 -20.29 -23.30 11.46
N SER A 337 -19.58 -24.17 10.73
CA SER A 337 -19.31 -24.02 9.30
C SER A 337 -20.58 -23.90 8.44
N ASP A 338 -21.66 -24.59 8.81
CA ASP A 338 -22.95 -24.51 8.10
C ASP A 338 -23.69 -23.19 8.32
N ASN A 339 -23.35 -22.45 9.39
CA ASN A 339 -23.91 -21.13 9.67
C ASN A 339 -23.17 -20.00 8.95
N ILE A 340 -21.96 -20.25 8.44
CA ILE A 340 -21.14 -19.29 7.71
C ILE A 340 -21.47 -19.41 6.22
N GLN A 341 -22.29 -18.51 5.68
CA GLN A 341 -22.65 -18.50 4.27
C GLN A 341 -21.55 -17.84 3.41
N TYR A 342 -20.96 -16.77 3.94
CA TYR A 342 -19.87 -16.06 3.31
C TYR A 342 -18.85 -15.67 4.38
N TYR A 343 -17.57 -15.77 4.04
CA TYR A 343 -16.46 -15.35 4.87
C TYR A 343 -15.44 -14.63 3.98
N GLY A 344 -15.18 -13.36 4.25
CA GLY A 344 -14.17 -12.56 3.54
C GLY A 344 -13.39 -11.69 4.50
N ARG A 345 -12.10 -11.51 4.25
CA ARG A 345 -11.17 -10.80 5.12
C ARG A 345 -10.31 -9.80 4.34
N TYR A 346 -10.37 -8.54 4.76
CA TYR A 346 -9.44 -7.51 4.36
C TYR A 346 -8.46 -7.26 5.51
N ILE A 347 -7.29 -7.91 5.47
CA ILE A 347 -6.28 -7.84 6.54
C ILE A 347 -6.86 -8.29 7.90
N ASP A 348 -7.25 -7.34 8.76
CA ASP A 348 -7.79 -7.49 10.11
C ASP A 348 -9.33 -7.37 10.17
N ASP A 349 -9.95 -6.77 9.14
CA ASP A 349 -11.40 -6.63 9.03
C ASP A 349 -12.00 -7.87 8.34
N ILE A 350 -12.87 -8.61 9.03
CA ILE A 350 -13.55 -9.80 8.52
C ILE A 350 -15.04 -9.49 8.37
N ILE A 351 -15.62 -9.83 7.23
CA ILE A 351 -17.06 -9.82 6.99
C ILE A 351 -17.58 -11.25 6.90
N ILE A 352 -18.67 -11.51 7.64
CA ILE A 352 -19.37 -12.79 7.66
C ILE A 352 -20.83 -12.56 7.31
N ILE A 353 -21.38 -13.47 6.52
CA ILE A 353 -22.83 -13.59 6.34
C ILE A 353 -23.27 -14.83 7.10
N TRP A 354 -24.07 -14.60 8.14
CA TRP A 354 -24.42 -15.59 9.13
C TRP A 354 -25.88 -16.01 8.98
N SER A 355 -26.14 -17.32 8.94
CA SER A 355 -27.50 -17.87 8.85
C SER A 355 -28.03 -18.43 10.18
N GLY A 356 -27.18 -18.55 11.20
CA GLY A 356 -27.57 -19.07 12.52
C GLY A 356 -28.27 -18.04 13.41
N THR A 357 -28.61 -18.44 14.64
CA THR A 357 -29.13 -17.53 15.67
C THR A 357 -28.03 -16.59 16.18
N ASP A 358 -28.42 -15.52 16.89
CA ASP A 358 -27.46 -14.60 17.52
C ASP A 358 -26.71 -15.30 18.65
N GLU A 359 -27.38 -16.22 19.35
CA GLU A 359 -26.77 -17.08 20.37
C GLU A 359 -25.66 -17.96 19.77
N GLN A 360 -25.95 -18.64 18.65
CA GLN A 360 -24.94 -19.45 17.96
C GLN A 360 -23.77 -18.60 17.45
N PHE A 361 -24.03 -17.34 17.04
CA PHE A 361 -22.96 -16.43 16.65
C PHE A 361 -22.09 -16.04 17.86
N ASN A 362 -22.71 -15.72 18.99
CA ASN A 362 -21.97 -15.42 20.22
C ASN A 362 -21.14 -16.62 20.70
N ASP A 363 -21.67 -17.83 20.59
CA ASP A 363 -20.93 -19.05 20.88
C ASP A 363 -19.75 -19.26 19.93
N PHE A 364 -19.92 -18.97 18.63
CA PHE A 364 -18.84 -18.96 17.67
C PHE A 364 -17.74 -17.95 18.04
N ILE A 365 -18.12 -16.71 18.41
CA ILE A 365 -17.17 -15.68 18.84
C ILE A 365 -16.44 -16.08 20.13
N LYS A 366 -17.14 -16.71 21.07
CA LYS A 366 -16.54 -17.23 22.30
C LYS A 366 -15.57 -18.38 22.00
N HIS A 367 -15.91 -19.25 21.05
CA HIS A 367 -15.07 -20.35 20.61
C HIS A 367 -13.75 -19.83 20.00
N ILE A 368 -13.82 -18.91 19.03
CA ILE A 368 -12.60 -18.38 18.38
C ILE A 368 -11.74 -17.53 19.34
N ASN A 369 -12.32 -16.91 20.37
CA ASN A 369 -11.57 -16.19 21.41
C ASN A 369 -10.94 -17.11 22.46
N THR A 370 -11.32 -18.38 22.52
CA THR A 370 -10.71 -19.37 23.40
C THR A 370 -9.54 -20.04 22.67
N ASN A 371 -8.40 -19.36 22.61
CA ASN A 371 -7.30 -19.77 21.76
C ASN A 371 -5.91 -19.49 22.37
N ASN A 372 -4.90 -20.25 21.92
CA ASN A 372 -3.50 -20.12 22.35
C ASN A 372 -2.64 -19.31 21.36
N TYR A 373 -3.26 -18.55 20.45
CA TYR A 373 -2.58 -17.78 19.39
C TYR A 373 -2.38 -16.32 19.76
N ASN A 374 -2.78 -15.91 20.97
CA ASN A 374 -2.78 -14.51 21.41
C ASN A 374 -3.63 -13.61 20.48
N LEU A 375 -4.70 -14.18 19.91
CA LEU A 375 -5.67 -13.45 19.08
C LEU A 375 -6.91 -13.11 19.89
N GLN A 376 -7.38 -11.88 19.75
CA GLN A 376 -8.65 -11.43 20.30
C GLN A 376 -9.53 -10.87 19.18
N PHE A 377 -10.76 -11.34 19.13
CA PHE A 377 -11.75 -11.00 18.12
C PHE A 377 -12.89 -10.23 18.78
N THR A 378 -13.17 -9.04 18.24
CA THR A 378 -14.36 -8.27 18.58
C THR A 378 -15.34 -8.34 17.43
N SER A 379 -16.64 -8.33 17.70
CA SER A 379 -17.65 -8.50 16.66
C SER A 379 -18.87 -7.61 16.84
N GLU A 380 -19.52 -7.33 15.73
CA GLU A 380 -20.86 -6.75 15.66
C GLU A 380 -21.71 -7.58 14.69
N ILE A 381 -23.00 -7.74 15.00
CA ILE A 381 -23.97 -8.44 14.15
C ILE A 381 -25.18 -7.55 13.94
N HIS A 382 -25.65 -7.48 12.69
CA HIS A 382 -26.76 -6.63 12.26
C HIS A 382 -27.67 -7.39 11.30
N HIS A 383 -28.98 -7.15 11.39
CA HIS A 383 -29.99 -7.85 10.59
C HIS A 383 -30.24 -7.22 9.22
N THR A 384 -29.99 -5.91 9.08
CA THR A 384 -30.40 -5.16 7.88
C THR A 384 -29.23 -4.56 7.13
N SER A 385 -28.21 -4.07 7.83
CA SER A 385 -27.11 -3.32 7.21
C SER A 385 -25.84 -3.37 8.04
N ILE A 386 -24.68 -3.36 7.37
CA ILE A 386 -23.37 -3.28 8.01
C ILE A 386 -22.45 -2.34 7.26
N ASN A 387 -21.56 -1.67 7.99
CA ASN A 387 -20.47 -0.90 7.41
C ASN A 387 -19.23 -1.78 7.32
N PHE A 388 -18.66 -1.92 6.13
CA PHE A 388 -17.42 -2.65 5.93
C PHE A 388 -16.52 -1.87 4.96
N LEU A 389 -15.27 -1.61 5.36
CA LEU A 389 -14.35 -0.73 4.63
C LEU A 389 -14.94 0.66 4.35
N ASP A 390 -15.13 1.02 3.07
CA ASP A 390 -15.69 2.29 2.59
C ASP A 390 -17.11 2.14 2.00
N ILE A 391 -17.80 1.05 2.32
CA ILE A 391 -19.16 0.77 1.84
C ILE A 391 -20.11 0.42 3.01
N THR A 392 -21.38 0.74 2.81
CA THR A 392 -22.49 0.21 3.62
C THR A 392 -23.19 -0.83 2.76
N LEU A 393 -23.28 -2.05 3.27
CA LEU A 393 -24.04 -3.15 2.68
C LEU A 393 -25.40 -3.23 3.36
N SER A 394 -26.46 -3.48 2.61
CA SER A 394 -27.81 -3.63 3.15
C SER A 394 -28.56 -4.72 2.43
N THR A 395 -29.49 -5.38 3.12
CA THR A 395 -30.42 -6.34 2.55
C THR A 395 -31.78 -5.68 2.34
N PHE A 396 -32.23 -5.60 1.10
CA PHE A 396 -33.56 -5.08 0.75
C PHE A 396 -34.21 -5.99 -0.29
N ASN A 397 -35.47 -6.39 -0.07
CA ASN A 397 -36.24 -7.27 -0.98
C ASN A 397 -35.43 -8.47 -1.50
N HIS A 398 -34.77 -9.20 -0.60
CA HIS A 398 -34.00 -10.38 -0.99
C HIS A 398 -32.82 -10.08 -1.95
N SER A 399 -32.29 -8.85 -1.93
CA SER A 399 -31.12 -8.42 -2.70
C SER A 399 -30.14 -7.64 -1.80
N VAL A 400 -28.85 -7.70 -2.13
CA VAL A 400 -27.81 -6.91 -1.47
C VAL A 400 -27.64 -5.58 -2.20
N THR A 401 -27.95 -4.50 -1.50
CA THR A 401 -27.68 -3.13 -1.96
C THR A 401 -26.43 -2.58 -1.28
N SER A 402 -25.76 -1.65 -1.95
CA SER A 402 -24.56 -1.02 -1.43
C SER A 402 -24.57 0.48 -1.69
N THR A 403 -24.01 1.25 -0.76
CA THR A 403 -23.76 2.69 -0.89
C THR A 403 -22.41 3.05 -0.26
N ILE A 404 -21.95 4.29 -0.46
CA ILE A 404 -20.67 4.75 0.09
C ILE A 404 -20.80 5.01 1.58
N PHE A 405 -19.88 4.44 2.36
CA PHE A 405 -19.72 4.79 3.76
C PHE A 405 -18.56 5.76 3.94
N ARG A 406 -18.75 6.79 4.77
CA ARG A 406 -17.69 7.69 5.21
C ARG A 406 -17.81 7.92 6.70
N LYS A 407 -16.68 7.83 7.38
CA LYS A 407 -16.60 8.12 8.82
C LYS A 407 -16.82 9.60 9.05
N GLU A 408 -17.43 9.96 10.17
CA GLU A 408 -17.66 11.35 10.57
C GLU A 408 -16.35 12.17 10.60
N CYS A 409 -15.23 11.53 10.95
CA CYS A 409 -13.92 12.16 10.96
C CYS A 409 -13.28 12.32 9.55
N SER A 410 -13.98 11.99 8.46
CA SER A 410 -13.42 12.05 7.10
C SER A 410 -13.29 13.49 6.61
N ALA A 411 -12.06 13.95 6.41
CA ALA A 411 -11.78 15.20 5.73
C ALA A 411 -12.07 15.12 4.23
N ASN A 412 -12.28 16.28 3.61
CA ASN A 412 -12.29 16.38 2.16
C ASN A 412 -10.87 16.22 1.59
N THR A 413 -10.30 15.01 1.50
CA THR A 413 -8.90 14.79 1.07
C THR A 413 -8.66 14.85 -0.44
N LEU A 414 -9.66 15.25 -1.22
CA LEU A 414 -9.52 15.43 -2.67
C LEU A 414 -8.41 16.45 -2.97
N LEU A 415 -7.64 16.21 -4.04
CA LEU A 415 -6.54 17.09 -4.42
C LEU A 415 -7.06 18.47 -4.83
N GLU A 416 -6.46 19.55 -4.34
CA GLU A 416 -6.79 20.92 -4.75
C GLU A 416 -6.56 21.13 -6.25
N ALA A 417 -7.54 21.74 -6.94
CA ALA A 417 -7.47 21.99 -8.38
C ALA A 417 -6.36 22.97 -8.78
N THR A 418 -5.89 23.79 -7.83
CA THR A 418 -4.80 24.77 -7.99
C THR A 418 -3.42 24.21 -7.64
N SER A 419 -3.34 22.93 -7.24
CA SER A 419 -2.07 22.30 -6.88
C SER A 419 -1.14 22.11 -8.10
N CYS A 420 0.17 22.05 -7.85
CA CYS A 420 1.19 21.88 -8.89
C CYS A 420 1.25 20.43 -9.41
N HIS A 421 0.23 20.04 -10.19
CA HIS A 421 0.14 18.74 -10.84
C HIS A 421 -0.20 18.90 -12.32
N PRO A 422 0.10 17.90 -13.17
CA PRO A 422 -0.32 17.92 -14.56
C PRO A 422 -1.83 18.16 -14.70
N ARG A 423 -2.21 19.09 -15.57
CA ARG A 423 -3.62 19.50 -15.75
C ARG A 423 -4.53 18.32 -16.07
N HIS A 424 -4.07 17.37 -16.88
CA HIS A 424 -4.85 16.18 -17.21
C HIS A 424 -5.12 15.30 -15.98
N SER A 425 -4.18 15.23 -15.02
CA SER A 425 -4.37 14.47 -13.77
C SER A 425 -5.46 15.12 -12.91
N ILE A 426 -5.42 16.46 -12.76
CA ILE A 426 -6.46 17.21 -12.05
C ILE A 426 -7.83 16.99 -12.72
N LEU A 427 -7.94 17.23 -14.03
CA LEU A 427 -9.24 17.16 -14.72
C LEU A 427 -9.87 15.76 -14.72
N ASN A 428 -9.06 14.69 -14.57
CA ASN A 428 -9.54 13.31 -14.51
C ASN A 428 -10.04 12.89 -13.11
N ILE A 429 -9.70 13.61 -12.04
CA ILE A 429 -10.11 13.26 -10.68
C ILE A 429 -11.64 13.18 -10.55
N PRO A 430 -12.44 14.19 -10.97
CA PRO A 430 -13.89 14.12 -10.90
C PRO A 430 -14.47 12.85 -11.54
N TYR A 431 -14.03 12.53 -12.77
CA TYR A 431 -14.53 11.35 -13.48
C TYR A 431 -14.17 10.06 -12.74
N SER A 432 -12.93 9.93 -12.27
CA SER A 432 -12.50 8.76 -11.51
C SER A 432 -13.29 8.56 -10.21
N GLN A 433 -13.66 9.64 -9.53
CA GLN A 433 -14.44 9.59 -8.30
C GLN A 433 -15.90 9.24 -8.58
N PHE A 434 -16.54 9.84 -9.59
CA PHE A 434 -17.90 9.45 -9.99
C PHE A 434 -17.97 7.99 -10.45
N LEU A 435 -16.98 7.48 -11.17
CA LEU A 435 -16.91 6.05 -11.50
C LEU A 435 -16.79 5.15 -10.27
N ARG A 436 -16.10 5.61 -9.21
CA ARG A 436 -16.09 4.89 -7.93
C ARG A 436 -17.46 4.89 -7.28
N ILE A 437 -18.19 6.01 -7.29
CA ILE A 437 -19.59 6.06 -6.80
C ILE A 437 -20.48 5.13 -7.62
N ARG A 438 -20.40 5.19 -8.95
CA ARG A 438 -21.18 4.33 -9.86
C ARG A 438 -20.94 2.85 -9.64
N ARG A 439 -19.71 2.46 -9.31
CA ARG A 439 -19.37 1.07 -8.99
C ARG A 439 -19.95 0.65 -7.63
N ILE A 440 -19.86 1.51 -6.63
CA ILE A 440 -20.27 1.19 -5.26
C ILE A 440 -21.79 1.23 -5.10
N CYS A 441 -22.47 2.25 -5.62
CA CYS A 441 -23.90 2.41 -5.41
C CYS A 441 -24.68 1.43 -6.28
N SER A 442 -25.50 0.56 -5.66
CA SER A 442 -26.37 -0.36 -6.40
C SER A 442 -27.61 0.36 -6.96
N GLU A 443 -28.17 1.28 -6.19
CA GLU A 443 -29.38 2.02 -6.54
C GLU A 443 -29.07 3.36 -7.20
N GLU A 444 -29.88 3.75 -8.18
CA GLU A 444 -29.73 5.02 -8.89
C GLU A 444 -29.94 6.22 -7.96
N THR A 445 -30.88 6.11 -7.01
CA THR A 445 -31.17 7.16 -6.01
C THR A 445 -29.95 7.43 -5.12
N GLU A 446 -29.29 6.38 -4.64
CA GLU A 446 -28.05 6.46 -3.86
C GLU A 446 -26.90 7.02 -4.70
N PHE A 447 -26.76 6.58 -5.96
CA PHE A 447 -25.77 7.13 -6.88
C PHE A 447 -25.93 8.64 -7.06
N MET A 448 -27.16 9.13 -7.23
CA MET A 448 -27.47 10.55 -7.38
C MET A 448 -27.18 11.35 -6.10
N SER A 449 -27.57 10.81 -4.94
CA SER A 449 -27.32 11.42 -3.63
C SER A 449 -25.82 11.58 -3.36
N GLN A 450 -25.06 10.48 -3.48
CA GLN A 450 -23.61 10.46 -3.26
C GLN A 450 -22.86 11.31 -4.30
N SER A 451 -23.35 11.37 -5.55
CA SER A 451 -22.79 12.23 -6.59
C SER A 451 -23.01 13.71 -6.30
N THR A 452 -24.15 14.08 -5.71
CA THR A 452 -24.45 15.45 -5.30
C THR A 452 -23.51 15.91 -4.19
N ASP A 453 -23.26 15.07 -3.19
CA ASP A 453 -22.24 15.35 -2.17
C ASP A 453 -20.84 15.51 -2.79
N LEU A 454 -20.42 14.60 -3.68
CA LEU A 454 -19.11 14.68 -4.33
C LEU A 454 -18.97 15.96 -5.18
N TYR A 455 -20.05 16.40 -5.82
CA TYR A 455 -20.09 17.66 -6.56
C TYR A 455 -19.69 18.84 -5.66
N TYR A 456 -20.31 18.99 -4.49
CA TYR A 456 -19.98 20.08 -3.56
C TYR A 456 -18.56 19.97 -3.01
N ARG A 457 -18.10 18.76 -2.71
CA ARG A 457 -16.71 18.53 -2.26
C ARG A 457 -15.67 18.87 -3.32
N LEU A 458 -15.96 18.65 -4.60
CA LEU A 458 -15.09 19.06 -5.70
C LEU A 458 -15.11 20.58 -5.91
N LEU A 459 -16.27 21.23 -5.73
CA LEU A 459 -16.34 22.70 -5.76
C LEU A 459 -15.50 23.33 -4.66
N ASP A 460 -15.58 22.79 -3.45
CA ASP A 460 -14.77 23.21 -2.30
C ASP A 460 -13.26 23.12 -2.58
N ARG A 461 -12.82 22.13 -3.37
CA ARG A 461 -11.43 22.00 -3.84
C ARG A 461 -11.08 22.79 -5.11
N GLY A 462 -11.94 23.75 -5.50
CA GLY A 462 -11.69 24.67 -6.61
C GLY A 462 -11.86 24.07 -8.01
N TYR A 463 -12.53 22.92 -8.18
CA TYR A 463 -12.73 22.33 -9.50
C TYR A 463 -13.75 23.11 -10.34
N PRO A 464 -13.52 23.32 -11.65
CA PRO A 464 -14.47 24.02 -12.50
C PRO A 464 -15.80 23.26 -12.63
N LYS A 465 -16.95 23.93 -12.39
CA LYS A 465 -18.32 23.38 -12.53
C LYS A 465 -18.51 22.57 -13.82
N LYS A 466 -18.10 23.15 -14.95
CA LYS A 466 -18.22 22.50 -16.27
C LYS A 466 -17.46 21.17 -16.36
N ASN A 467 -16.31 21.05 -15.68
CA ASN A 467 -15.56 19.80 -15.66
C ASN A 467 -16.25 18.74 -14.80
N ILE A 468 -16.79 19.14 -13.64
CA ILE A 468 -17.50 18.24 -12.73
C ILE A 468 -18.76 17.71 -13.41
N ILE A 469 -19.57 18.57 -14.03
CA ILE A 469 -20.80 18.19 -14.73
C ILE A 469 -20.51 17.20 -15.86
N LYS A 470 -19.55 17.52 -16.74
CA LYS A 470 -19.15 16.61 -17.82
C LYS A 470 -18.67 15.25 -17.31
N ALA A 471 -17.93 15.26 -16.20
CA ALA A 471 -17.44 14.03 -15.58
C ALA A 471 -18.59 13.19 -14.99
N PHE A 472 -19.56 13.83 -14.35
CA PHE A 472 -20.76 13.19 -13.84
C PHE A 472 -21.60 12.59 -14.96
N GLU A 473 -21.95 13.37 -16.00
CA GLU A 473 -22.73 12.91 -17.16
C GLU A 473 -22.08 11.68 -17.80
N ARG A 474 -20.77 11.74 -18.01
CA ARG A 474 -20.02 10.61 -18.56
C ARG A 474 -20.09 9.39 -17.65
N ALA A 475 -19.93 9.55 -16.34
CA ALA A 475 -19.97 8.43 -15.39
C ALA A 475 -21.39 7.83 -15.24
N ALA A 476 -22.44 8.65 -15.32
CA ALA A 476 -23.83 8.22 -15.23
C ALA A 476 -24.23 7.30 -16.40
N THR A 477 -23.66 7.52 -17.59
CA THR A 477 -23.89 6.66 -18.76
C THR A 477 -23.20 5.29 -18.68
N VAL A 478 -22.29 5.08 -17.73
CA VAL A 478 -21.56 3.82 -17.61
C VAL A 478 -22.40 2.79 -16.88
N ASP A 479 -22.56 1.64 -17.51
CA ASP A 479 -23.20 0.49 -16.89
C ASP A 479 -22.36 -0.02 -15.70
N ARG A 480 -23.02 -0.20 -14.55
CA ARG A 480 -22.36 -0.60 -13.31
C ARG A 480 -21.71 -1.98 -13.44
N SER A 481 -22.32 -2.93 -14.16
CA SER A 481 -21.79 -4.29 -14.27
C SER A 481 -20.43 -4.33 -14.98
N SER A 482 -20.24 -3.47 -15.98
CA SER A 482 -18.96 -3.31 -16.70
C SER A 482 -17.80 -2.84 -15.80
N LEU A 483 -18.10 -2.14 -14.69
CA LEU A 483 -17.07 -1.65 -13.77
C LEU A 483 -16.45 -2.75 -12.92
N PHE A 484 -17.04 -3.95 -12.92
CA PHE A 484 -16.51 -5.12 -12.24
C PHE A 484 -15.65 -6.03 -13.13
N ASP A 485 -15.53 -5.75 -14.43
CA ASP A 485 -14.73 -6.56 -15.37
C ASP A 485 -13.26 -6.70 -14.94
N ARG A 486 -12.73 -5.70 -14.22
CA ARG A 486 -11.37 -5.75 -13.66
C ARG A 486 -11.19 -6.84 -12.58
N TYR A 487 -12.29 -7.32 -11.97
CA TYR A 487 -12.31 -8.37 -10.96
C TYR A 487 -12.62 -9.74 -11.55
N LYS A 488 -13.26 -9.82 -12.73
CA LYS A 488 -13.48 -11.10 -13.47
C LYS A 488 -12.16 -11.83 -13.79
N THR A 489 -11.08 -11.08 -14.06
CA THR A 489 -9.72 -11.64 -14.27
C THR A 489 -8.98 -11.97 -12.97
N CYS A 490 -9.53 -11.63 -11.80
CA CYS A 490 -8.97 -11.99 -10.50
C CYS A 490 -9.53 -13.33 -10.01
N ASP A 491 -10.80 -13.63 -10.31
CA ASP A 491 -11.44 -14.92 -9.99
C ASP A 491 -10.95 -16.05 -10.91
N SER A 492 -10.69 -15.74 -12.18
CA SER A 492 -9.87 -16.61 -13.03
C SER A 492 -8.40 -16.38 -12.66
N LYS A 493 -7.84 -17.25 -11.82
CA LYS A 493 -6.49 -17.21 -11.22
C LYS A 493 -5.30 -17.12 -12.19
N LYS A 494 -5.52 -16.71 -13.45
CA LYS A 494 -4.51 -16.07 -14.30
C LYS A 494 -4.19 -14.67 -13.75
N PHE A 495 -3.52 -14.62 -12.60
CA PHE A 495 -2.44 -13.66 -12.39
C PHE A 495 -1.28 -14.01 -13.34
N LYS A 496 -1.54 -13.96 -14.66
CA LYS A 496 -0.55 -13.26 -15.48
C LYS A 496 -0.48 -11.91 -14.80
N HIS A 497 0.69 -11.53 -14.33
CA HIS A 497 1.00 -10.11 -14.25
C HIS A 497 0.39 -9.52 -15.52
N LYS A 498 -0.71 -8.78 -15.38
CA LYS A 498 -0.90 -7.63 -16.23
C LYS A 498 0.31 -6.77 -15.88
N LYS A 499 1.48 -7.13 -16.46
CA LYS A 499 2.14 -6.19 -17.35
C LYS A 499 0.95 -5.48 -17.96
N ASN A 500 0.87 -4.18 -17.76
CA ASN A 500 0.44 -3.41 -18.89
C ASN A 500 1.34 -3.89 -20.03
N VAL A 501 0.90 -4.97 -20.70
CA VAL A 501 0.99 -5.12 -22.11
C VAL A 501 0.07 -3.99 -22.59
N HIS A 502 0.49 -2.73 -22.36
CA HIS A 502 0.90 -1.93 -23.49
C HIS A 502 1.38 -2.95 -24.51
N LYS A 503 0.48 -3.31 -25.45
CA LYS A 503 0.82 -3.96 -26.72
C LYS A 503 2.32 -3.81 -26.87
N LYS A 504 3.16 -4.86 -26.84
CA LYS A 504 4.63 -4.76 -26.98
C LYS A 504 4.94 -3.50 -27.81
N ASP A 505 5.09 -2.37 -27.12
CA ASP A 505 4.96 -1.07 -27.77
C ASP A 505 6.38 -0.99 -28.23
N ASN A 506 6.62 -1.17 -29.53
CA ASN A 506 7.93 -1.03 -30.17
C ASN A 506 8.81 -0.12 -29.32
N ALA A 507 9.70 -0.71 -28.50
CA ALA A 507 10.12 -0.13 -27.21
C ALA A 507 10.51 1.35 -27.36
N SER A 508 9.56 2.23 -27.06
CA SER A 508 9.75 3.66 -27.17
C SER A 508 10.49 4.15 -25.94
N LEU A 509 11.52 4.96 -26.15
CA LEU A 509 12.36 5.48 -25.07
C LEU A 509 11.48 6.28 -24.10
N THR A 510 11.49 5.95 -22.82
CA THR A 510 10.74 6.71 -21.81
C THR A 510 11.68 7.64 -21.06
N CYS A 511 11.51 8.95 -21.26
CA CYS A 511 12.21 9.98 -20.49
C CYS A 511 11.39 10.31 -19.25
N ILE A 512 11.96 10.09 -18.06
CA ILE A 512 11.28 10.35 -16.79
C ILE A 512 11.80 11.67 -16.21
N LEU A 513 10.93 12.68 -16.15
CA LEU A 513 11.23 14.02 -15.65
C LEU A 513 10.49 14.29 -14.33
N THR A 514 10.92 15.31 -13.59
CA THR A 514 10.11 15.86 -12.50
C THR A 514 9.09 16.84 -13.10
N TYR A 515 7.83 16.79 -12.65
CA TYR A 515 6.80 17.68 -13.17
C TYR A 515 7.19 19.15 -12.97
N SER A 516 7.02 19.92 -14.04
CA SER A 516 7.23 21.35 -14.08
C SER A 516 6.07 22.00 -14.87
N PRO A 517 5.60 23.19 -14.49
CA PRO A 517 4.66 23.96 -15.30
C PRO A 517 5.17 24.22 -16.72
N GLN A 518 6.49 24.26 -16.91
CA GLN A 518 7.17 24.45 -18.19
C GLN A 518 7.38 23.13 -18.97
N LEU A 519 6.79 22.00 -18.55
CA LEU A 519 7.00 20.69 -19.16
C LEU A 519 6.86 20.70 -20.68
N ASN A 520 5.82 21.33 -21.23
CA ASN A 520 5.63 21.39 -22.69
C ASN A 520 6.79 22.10 -23.42
N MET A 521 7.41 23.11 -22.78
CA MET A 521 8.56 23.81 -23.33
C MET A 521 9.82 22.94 -23.23
N ILE A 522 10.02 22.27 -22.10
CA ILE A 522 11.11 21.31 -21.87
C ILE A 522 11.04 20.18 -22.91
N GLU A 523 9.86 19.60 -23.11
CA GLU A 523 9.63 18.55 -24.12
C GLU A 523 9.96 19.06 -25.52
N LYS A 524 9.59 20.29 -25.85
CA LYS A 524 9.91 20.91 -27.15
C LYS A 524 11.42 21.09 -27.33
N ILE A 525 12.14 21.59 -26.33
CA ILE A 525 13.60 21.76 -26.35
C ILE A 525 14.28 20.41 -26.61
N ILE A 526 13.90 19.39 -25.84
CA ILE A 526 14.46 18.03 -26.00
C ILE A 526 14.13 17.51 -27.41
N ASN A 527 12.87 17.59 -27.84
CA ASN A 527 12.44 17.11 -29.15
C ASN A 527 13.17 17.78 -30.32
N ASN A 528 13.41 19.08 -30.25
CA ASN A 528 14.15 19.81 -31.28
C ASN A 528 15.59 19.29 -31.39
N ASN A 529 16.23 19.07 -30.24
CA ASN A 529 17.61 18.62 -30.16
C ASN A 529 17.77 17.11 -30.44
N LEU A 530 16.72 16.29 -30.33
CA LEU A 530 16.79 14.85 -30.66
C LEU A 530 17.23 14.57 -32.10
N THR A 531 17.08 15.53 -33.01
CA THR A 531 17.58 15.42 -34.40
C THR A 531 19.10 15.24 -34.44
N ILE A 532 19.84 15.82 -33.49
CA ILE A 532 21.29 15.65 -33.33
C ILE A 532 21.61 14.18 -33.07
N LEU A 533 20.91 13.54 -32.13
CA LEU A 533 21.14 12.14 -31.82
C LEU A 533 20.79 11.21 -33.00
N LYS A 534 19.90 11.63 -33.91
CA LYS A 534 19.55 10.86 -35.11
C LYS A 534 20.63 10.90 -36.21
N THR A 535 21.69 11.70 -36.08
CA THR A 535 22.82 11.65 -37.03
C THR A 535 23.65 10.39 -36.85
N ASP A 536 23.67 9.84 -35.63
CA ASP A 536 24.29 8.55 -35.36
C ASP A 536 23.36 7.39 -35.82
N PRO A 537 23.83 6.44 -36.64
CA PRO A 537 23.01 5.34 -37.15
C PRO A 537 22.39 4.46 -36.05
N ILE A 538 23.11 4.22 -34.95
CA ILE A 538 22.67 3.35 -33.85
C ILE A 538 21.58 4.05 -33.05
N LEU A 539 21.82 5.29 -32.63
CA LEU A 539 20.85 6.11 -31.90
C LEU A 539 19.62 6.41 -32.75
N ARG A 540 19.76 6.62 -34.06
CA ARG A 540 18.63 6.77 -35.00
C ARG A 540 17.73 5.54 -34.98
N GLN A 541 18.30 4.33 -35.01
CA GLN A 541 17.53 3.09 -34.96
C GLN A 541 16.74 2.95 -33.65
N ILE A 542 17.32 3.40 -32.54
CA ILE A 542 16.66 3.38 -31.22
C ILE A 542 15.54 4.43 -31.17
N LEU A 543 15.83 5.68 -31.55
CA LEU A 543 14.89 6.80 -31.47
C LEU A 543 13.74 6.71 -32.48
N ASN A 544 13.93 6.05 -33.62
CA ASN A 544 12.86 5.83 -34.60
C ASN A 544 11.73 4.92 -34.08
N LYS A 545 11.95 4.19 -32.99
CA LYS A 545 10.89 3.44 -32.29
C LYS A 545 9.92 4.36 -31.53
N GLY A 546 10.22 5.66 -31.48
CA GLY A 546 9.48 6.67 -30.74
C GLY A 546 10.00 6.86 -29.33
N HIS A 547 9.52 7.91 -28.67
CA HIS A 547 9.83 8.23 -27.30
C HIS A 547 8.64 8.90 -26.63
N ARG A 548 8.60 8.84 -25.30
CA ARG A 548 7.55 9.47 -24.49
C ARG A 548 8.15 10.12 -23.26
N PHE A 549 7.55 11.21 -22.82
CA PHE A 549 7.86 11.87 -21.57
C PHE A 549 6.87 11.43 -20.50
N VAL A 550 7.40 11.08 -19.33
CA VAL A 550 6.61 10.75 -18.15
C VAL A 550 7.10 11.61 -17.01
N THR A 551 6.18 12.20 -16.27
CA THR A 551 6.55 13.04 -15.12
C THR A 551 6.33 12.32 -13.81
N ARG A 552 7.28 12.48 -12.89
CA ARG A 552 7.14 12.19 -11.47
C ARG A 552 6.65 13.45 -10.76
N LYS A 553 5.93 13.27 -9.67
CA LYS A 553 5.49 14.37 -8.82
C LYS A 553 6.71 15.15 -8.32
N THR A 554 6.65 16.47 -8.41
CA THR A 554 7.62 17.39 -7.81
C THR A 554 7.58 17.28 -6.29
N GLU A 555 8.71 17.52 -5.61
CA GLU A 555 8.70 17.67 -4.16
C GLU A 555 7.76 18.82 -3.80
N THR A 556 6.83 18.54 -2.88
CA THR A 556 5.67 19.42 -2.64
C THR A 556 6.08 20.77 -2.01
N LEU A 557 7.31 20.85 -1.49
CA LEU A 557 7.93 22.05 -0.92
C LEU A 557 9.45 21.97 -1.23
N ASN A 558 9.97 22.87 -2.07
CA ASN A 558 11.42 23.08 -2.20
C ASN A 558 11.93 23.65 -0.87
N PHE A 559 12.44 22.79 0.02
CA PHE A 559 13.31 23.19 1.12
C PHE A 559 14.74 22.76 0.79
N GLN A 560 15.25 23.19 -0.37
CA GLN A 560 16.59 22.80 -0.84
C GLN A 560 17.74 23.64 -0.25
N GLU A 561 17.60 24.27 0.92
CA GLU A 561 18.69 25.08 1.50
C GLU A 561 19.21 24.68 2.89
N GLU A 562 18.69 23.66 3.58
CA GLU A 562 19.18 23.37 4.96
C GLU A 562 19.64 21.93 5.24
N GLU A 563 19.42 20.95 4.36
CA GLU A 563 19.88 19.57 4.60
C GLU A 563 21.40 19.35 4.39
N LYS A 564 22.18 20.39 4.10
CA LYS A 564 23.66 20.30 3.99
C LYS A 564 24.43 20.71 5.25
N ILE A 565 23.76 21.12 6.33
CA ILE A 565 24.45 21.63 7.53
C ILE A 565 24.49 20.63 8.70
N GLU A 566 23.64 19.59 8.73
CA GLU A 566 23.63 18.63 9.86
C GLU A 566 24.59 17.44 9.72
N ASP A 567 25.26 17.23 8.58
CA ASP A 567 26.29 16.19 8.41
C ASP A 567 27.71 16.62 8.90
N SER A 568 27.79 17.67 9.72
CA SER A 568 29.07 18.18 10.26
C SER A 568 29.05 18.53 11.75
N ARG A 569 28.42 17.70 12.59
CA ARG A 569 28.68 17.67 14.04
C ARG A 569 28.69 16.28 14.63
#